data_AF-A0A7Z8QKN0-F1
#
_entry.id   AF-A0A7Z8QKN0-F1
#
_cell.length_a   1.000
_cell.length_b   1.000
_cell.length_c   1.000
_cell.angle_alpha   90.00
_cell.angle_beta   90.00
_cell.angle_gamma   90.00
#
_symmetry.space_group_name_H-M   'P 1'
#
loop_
_entity.id
_entity.type
_entity.pdbx_description
1 polymer ?
#
loop_
_entity_poly.entity_id
_entity_poly.type
_entity_poly.pdbx_seq_one_letter_code
_entity_poly.pdbx_strand_id
1 'polypeptide(L)'
;IDRIEQVDTTEALKSIFQEIEKTDFITYKIKPETINENIHEFEALTIEEQKQFLIAILDKNQLYVNYSEIEDEDYQISEDDKKLNKQFYGEV
;
A
#
# COMPACT_ATOMS: atom_id res chain seq x y z
N ILE A 1 8.47 -1.07 2.62
CA ILE A 1 8.19 -2.01 3.74
C ILE A 1 9.33 -1.98 4.76
N ASP A 2 10.59 -1.92 4.33
CA ASP A 2 11.78 -1.88 5.20
C ASP A 2 11.78 -0.77 6.27
N ARG A 3 11.25 0.43 5.94
CA ARG A 3 11.11 1.54 6.91
C ARG A 3 10.15 1.21 8.06
N ILE A 4 9.18 0.32 7.88
CA ILE A 4 8.22 -0.06 8.94
C ILE A 4 8.86 -1.08 9.88
N GLU A 5 9.64 -2.01 9.36
CA GLU A 5 10.31 -3.03 10.19
C GLU A 5 11.39 -2.44 11.11
N GLN A 6 12.09 -1.39 10.67
CA GLN A 6 13.17 -0.72 11.41
C GLN A 6 12.69 0.20 12.54
N VAL A 7 11.38 0.45 12.65
CA VAL A 7 10.84 1.47 13.56
C VAL A 7 10.17 0.84 14.76
N ASP A 8 10.73 1.04 15.96
CA ASP A 8 10.22 0.46 17.21
C ASP A 8 9.40 1.44 18.05
N THR A 9 8.91 2.52 17.44
CA THR A 9 8.16 3.56 18.16
C THR A 9 6.82 3.81 17.47
N THR A 10 5.73 3.76 18.24
CA THR A 10 4.37 4.05 17.75
C THR A 10 4.25 5.43 17.10
N GLU A 11 4.94 6.45 17.62
CA GLU A 11 4.93 7.80 17.00
C GLU A 11 5.53 7.82 15.59
N ALA A 12 6.62 7.08 15.39
CA ALA A 12 7.27 7.01 14.08
C ALA A 12 6.47 6.14 13.10
N LEU A 13 5.84 5.06 13.57
CA LEU A 13 4.86 4.29 12.78
C LEU A 13 3.66 5.15 12.37
N LYS A 14 3.17 6.02 13.26
CA LYS A 14 2.07 6.96 12.98
C LYS A 14 2.47 8.02 11.95
N SER A 15 3.70 8.53 12.01
CA SER A 15 4.23 9.45 10.99
C SER A 15 4.33 8.79 9.61
N ILE A 16 4.83 7.55 9.55
CA ILE A 16 4.88 6.78 8.29
C ILE A 16 3.46 6.53 7.78
N PHE A 17 2.53 6.18 8.65
CA PHE A 17 1.14 6.00 8.26
C PHE A 17 0.53 7.27 7.66
N GLN A 18 0.76 8.44 8.27
CA GLN A 18 0.31 9.73 7.72
C GLN A 18 0.97 10.08 6.38
N GLU A 19 2.22 9.67 6.15
CA GLU A 19 2.86 9.78 4.83
C GLU A 19 2.14 8.90 3.81
N ILE A 20 1.85 7.64 4.17
CA ILE A 20 1.13 6.70 3.29
C ILE A 20 -0.30 7.19 3.02
N GLU A 21 -0.97 7.75 4.02
CA GLU A 21 -2.32 8.33 3.89
C GLU A 21 -2.38 9.51 2.91
N LYS A 22 -1.29 10.27 2.81
CA LYS A 22 -1.16 11.37 1.85
C LYS A 22 -0.76 10.92 0.45
N THR A 23 -0.20 9.72 0.32
CA THR A 23 0.07 9.13 -1.00
C THR A 23 -1.19 8.47 -1.55
N ASP A 24 -1.40 8.58 -2.85
CA ASP A 24 -2.55 7.98 -3.56
C ASP A 24 -2.63 6.44 -3.44
N PHE A 25 -1.66 5.80 -2.79
CA PHE A 25 -1.65 4.36 -2.45
C PHE A 25 -2.85 3.92 -1.60
N ILE A 26 -3.44 4.78 -0.76
CA ILE A 26 -4.66 4.46 0.02
C ILE A 26 -5.93 4.81 -0.77
N THR A 27 -5.98 4.44 -2.05
CA THR A 27 -7.14 4.73 -2.89
C THR A 27 -7.62 3.46 -3.56
N TYR A 28 -8.43 2.66 -2.86
CA TYR A 28 -9.58 1.93 -3.44
C TYR A 28 -10.36 1.10 -2.42
N LYS A 29 -9.68 0.43 -1.46
CA LYS A 29 -10.33 -0.57 -0.57
C LYS A 29 -10.41 -0.21 0.90
N ILE A 30 -9.52 0.66 1.38
CA ILE A 30 -9.48 1.05 2.79
C ILE A 30 -9.52 2.57 2.78
N LYS A 31 -10.54 3.17 3.39
CA LYS A 31 -10.57 4.62 3.56
C LYS A 31 -9.72 4.99 4.77
N PRO A 32 -8.92 6.06 4.69
CA PRO A 32 -8.25 6.65 5.85
C PRO A 32 -9.20 6.85 7.05
N GLU A 33 -10.43 7.27 6.76
CA GLU A 33 -11.51 7.47 7.74
C GLU A 33 -11.79 6.21 8.57
N THR A 34 -11.81 5.04 7.94
CA THR A 34 -12.05 3.76 8.62
C THR A 34 -10.89 3.37 9.53
N ILE A 35 -9.66 3.73 9.18
CA ILE A 35 -8.50 3.48 10.05
C ILE A 35 -8.48 4.49 11.19
N ASN A 36 -8.81 5.75 10.92
CA ASN A 36 -8.83 6.81 11.94
C ASN A 36 -9.92 6.57 13.00
N GLU A 37 -11.07 6.01 12.61
CA GLU A 37 -12.10 5.52 13.54
C GLU A 37 -11.60 4.37 14.42
N ASN A 38 -10.72 3.52 13.90
CA ASN A 38 -10.10 2.41 14.62
C ASN A 38 -8.70 2.74 15.15
N ILE A 39 -8.29 4.03 15.17
CA ILE A 39 -6.94 4.41 15.61
C ILE A 39 -6.74 4.11 17.10
N HIS A 40 -7.84 4.11 17.86
CA HIS A 40 -7.86 3.68 19.25
C HIS A 40 -7.56 2.18 19.40
N GLU A 41 -8.01 1.35 18.45
CA GLU A 41 -7.64 -0.06 18.40
C GLU A 41 -6.19 -0.20 17.94
N PHE A 42 -5.73 0.61 16.98
CA PHE A 42 -4.34 0.63 16.53
C PHE A 42 -3.36 1.02 17.65
N GLU A 43 -3.67 2.04 18.45
CA GLU A 43 -2.85 2.44 19.61
C GLU A 43 -2.92 1.43 20.77
N ALA A 44 -3.94 0.57 20.80
CA ALA A 44 -4.06 -0.54 21.75
C ALA A 44 -3.29 -1.81 21.33
N LEU A 45 -2.88 -1.91 20.05
CA LEU A 45 -2.06 -3.01 19.54
C LEU A 45 -0.60 -2.88 19.98
N THR A 46 0.10 -4.01 20.04
CA THR A 46 1.56 -4.03 20.22
C THR A 46 2.27 -3.45 19.01
N ILE A 47 3.52 -3.01 19.18
CA ILE A 47 4.33 -2.43 18.08
C ILE A 47 4.48 -3.44 16.92
N GLU A 48 4.60 -4.72 17.23
CA GLU A 48 4.69 -5.78 16.22
C GLU A 48 3.39 -5.92 15.42
N GLU A 49 2.24 -5.86 16.09
CA GLU A 49 0.92 -5.87 15.44
C GLU A 49 0.68 -4.59 14.62
N GLN A 50 1.12 -3.42 15.11
CA GLN A 50 1.07 -2.16 14.37
C GLN A 50 1.89 -2.24 13.08
N LYS A 51 3.10 -2.82 13.13
CA LYS A 51 3.94 -3.07 11.93
C LYS A 51 3.24 -3.99 10.95
N GLN A 52 2.75 -5.14 11.41
CA GLN A 52 2.04 -6.11 10.58
C GLN A 52 0.78 -5.51 9.93
N PHE A 53 0.04 -4.68 10.66
CA PHE A 53 -1.13 -3.99 10.15
C PHE A 53 -0.79 -3.01 9.01
N LEU A 54 0.23 -2.18 9.20
CA LEU A 54 0.68 -1.25 8.16
C LEU A 54 1.21 -1.96 6.92
N ILE A 55 1.95 -3.06 7.10
CA ILE A 55 2.43 -3.89 6.01
C ILE A 55 1.24 -4.52 5.26
N ALA A 56 0.24 -5.04 5.98
CA ALA A 56 -0.96 -5.62 5.38
C ALA A 56 -1.81 -4.61 4.61
N ILE A 57 -1.87 -3.35 5.07
CA ILE A 57 -2.53 -2.25 4.33
C ILE A 57 -1.79 -1.96 3.03
N LEU A 58 -0.46 -1.82 3.08
CA LEU A 58 0.36 -1.58 1.91
C LEU A 58 0.27 -2.73 0.90
N ASP A 59 0.41 -3.97 1.37
CA ASP A 59 0.36 -5.19 0.56
C ASP A 59 -0.99 -5.34 -0.17
N LYS A 60 -2.11 -5.09 0.53
CA LYS A 60 -3.45 -5.13 -0.09
C LYS A 60 -3.67 -4.08 -1.18
N ASN A 61 -2.91 -2.98 -1.15
CA ASN A 61 -3.01 -1.91 -2.14
C ASN A 61 -2.08 -2.12 -3.35
N GLN A 62 -1.03 -2.94 -3.24
CA GLN A 62 -0.11 -3.23 -4.36
C GLN A 62 -0.67 -4.22 -5.40
N LEU A 63 -1.85 -4.80 -5.18
CA LEU A 63 -2.41 -5.83 -6.07
C LEU A 63 -3.14 -5.28 -7.30
N TYR A 64 -3.34 -3.96 -7.42
CA TYR A 64 -4.07 -3.37 -8.55
C TYR A 64 -3.28 -2.22 -9.16
N VAL A 65 -2.91 -2.39 -10.43
CA VAL A 65 -2.25 -1.38 -11.26
C VAL A 65 -3.18 -1.06 -12.42
N ASN A 66 -3.41 0.21 -12.69
CA ASN A 66 -4.23 0.59 -13.83
C ASN A 66 -3.51 0.21 -15.13
N TYR A 67 -4.26 -0.17 -16.17
CA TYR A 67 -3.66 -0.49 -17.47
C TYR A 67 -2.86 0.69 -18.04
N SER A 68 -3.28 1.94 -17.81
CA SER A 68 -2.53 3.12 -18.26
C SER A 68 -1.16 3.29 -17.59
N GLU A 69 -0.98 2.67 -16.42
CA GLU A 69 0.23 2.73 -15.60
C GLU A 69 1.02 1.42 -15.67
N ILE A 70 0.63 0.49 -16.56
CA ILE A 70 1.26 -0.83 -16.67
C ILE A 70 2.73 -0.77 -17.11
N GLU A 71 3.13 0.33 -17.76
CA GLU A 71 4.50 0.61 -18.19
C GLU A 71 5.35 1.30 -17.11
N ASP A 72 4.74 1.76 -16.01
CA ASP A 72 5.43 2.47 -14.95
C ASP A 72 6.38 1.52 -14.20
N GLU A 73 7.64 1.95 -14.06
CA GLU A 73 8.72 1.18 -13.46
C GLU A 73 8.48 0.95 -11.96
N ASP A 74 7.71 1.81 -11.30
CA ASP A 74 7.42 1.73 -9.87
C ASP A 74 6.64 0.46 -9.49
N TYR A 75 5.86 -0.11 -10.43
CA TYR A 75 5.06 -1.31 -10.19
C TYR A 75 5.76 -2.62 -10.53
N GLN A 76 6.95 -2.57 -11.15
CA GLN A 76 7.78 -3.75 -11.45
C GLN A 76 7.01 -4.91 -12.14
N ILE A 77 6.03 -4.58 -12.99
CA ILE A 77 5.23 -5.58 -13.72
C ILE A 77 6.12 -6.31 -14.72
N SER A 78 5.96 -7.63 -14.83
CA SER A 78 6.74 -8.42 -15.77
C SER A 78 6.43 -8.03 -17.21
N GLU A 79 7.45 -8.09 -18.09
CA GLU A 79 7.27 -7.79 -19.51
C GLU A 79 6.27 -8.76 -20.19
N ASP A 80 6.17 -9.99 -19.69
CA ASP A 80 5.18 -10.97 -20.16
C ASP A 80 3.74 -10.53 -19.82
N ASP A 81 3.50 -10.02 -18.61
CA ASP A 81 2.19 -9.52 -18.18
C ASP A 81 1.82 -8.22 -18.92
N LYS A 82 2.78 -7.32 -19.15
CA LYS A 82 2.58 -6.11 -19.98
C LYS A 82 2.16 -6.49 -21.39
N LYS A 83 2.88 -7.43 -22.02
CA LYS A 83 2.61 -7.90 -23.36
C LYS A 83 1.26 -8.60 -23.48
N LEU A 84 0.91 -9.44 -22.50
CA LEU A 84 -0.38 -10.12 -22.46
C LEU A 84 -1.54 -9.13 -22.39
N ASN A 85 -1.42 -8.10 -21.55
CA ASN A 85 -2.44 -7.06 -21.44
C ASN A 85 -2.52 -6.21 -22.72
N LYS A 86 -1.39 -5.82 -23.34
CA LYS A 86 -1.38 -5.11 -24.64
C LYS A 86 -2.08 -5.91 -25.75
N GLN A 87 -1.83 -7.23 -25.81
CA GLN A 87 -2.53 -8.13 -26.72
C GLN A 87 -4.03 -8.22 -26.44
N PHE A 88 -4.43 -8.23 -25.16
CA PHE A 88 -5.82 -8.29 -24.75
C PHE A 88 -6.61 -7.04 -25.14
N TYR A 89 -6.01 -5.85 -24.99
CA TYR A 89 -6.64 -4.57 -25.36
C TYR A 89 -6.45 -4.17 -26.82
N GLY A 90 -5.68 -4.95 -27.60
CA GLY A 90 -5.53 -4.72 -29.04
C GLY A 90 -4.57 -3.59 -29.40
N GLU A 91 -3.69 -3.18 -28.48
CA GLU A 91 -2.52 -2.37 -28.81
C GLU A 91 -1.46 -3.30 -29.42
N VAL A 92 -1.57 -3.47 -30.74
CA VAL A 92 -0.63 -4.24 -31.57
C VAL A 92 0.43 -3.32 -32.17
#